data_AF-A0A9P3PLY9-F1
#
_entry.id   AF-A0A9P3PLY9-F1
#
_cell.length_a   1.000
_cell.length_b   1.000
_cell.length_c   1.000
_cell.angle_alpha   90.00
_cell.angle_beta   90.00
_cell.angle_gamma   90.00
#
_symmetry.space_group_name_H-M   'P 1'
#
loop_
_entity.id
_entity.type
_entity.pdbx_description
1 polymer ?
#
loop_
_entity_poly.entity_id
_entity_poly.type
_entity_poly.pdbx_seq_one_letter_code
_entity_poly.pdbx_strand_id
1 'polypeptide(L)'
;MLTLASPLTLASAVTLHPPFNTHVGGAADVTWVNSPADPPSWNLFLMNISTSFDLKANFGVIDPRAQTVKVTIPSYLRPSDDYVLYATNVSNWDQVLGSSGRFTILP
;
A
#
# COMPACT_ATOMS: atom_id res chain seq x y z
N MET A 1 -29.86 -14.91 30.41
CA MET A 1 -28.44 -14.87 30.02
C MET A 1 -28.27 -13.73 29.03
N LEU A 2 -27.49 -12.71 29.39
CA LEU A 2 -27.17 -11.58 28.51
C LEU A 2 -25.81 -11.90 27.88
N THR A 3 -25.80 -12.31 26.61
CA THR A 3 -24.56 -12.63 25.90
C THR A 3 -23.91 -11.32 25.48
N LEU A 4 -22.81 -10.92 26.14
CA LEU A 4 -21.97 -9.83 25.66
C LEU A 4 -21.30 -10.30 24.37
N ALA A 5 -21.83 -9.87 23.22
CA ALA A 5 -21.09 -9.95 21.97
C ALA A 5 -19.95 -8.93 22.05
N SER A 6 -18.73 -9.39 22.31
CA SER A 6 -17.54 -8.55 22.16
C SER A 6 -17.50 -8.05 20.71
N PRO A 7 -17.48 -6.73 20.47
CA PRO A 7 -17.26 -6.23 19.12
C PRO A 7 -15.87 -6.70 18.71
N LEU A 8 -15.81 -7.60 17.73
CA LEU A 8 -14.57 -7.90 17.04
C LEU A 8 -14.17 -6.57 16.37
N THR A 9 -13.18 -5.88 16.93
CA THR A 9 -12.56 -4.74 16.25
C THR A 9 -11.91 -5.32 15.00
N LEU A 10 -12.62 -5.25 13.87
CA LEU A 10 -12.05 -5.50 12.56
C LEU A 10 -10.97 -4.44 12.40
N ALA A 11 -9.71 -4.82 12.60
CA ALA A 11 -8.60 -3.99 12.20
C ALA A 11 -8.82 -3.64 10.72
N SER A 12 -8.71 -2.36 10.35
CA SER A 12 -8.67 -1.99 8.95
C SER A 12 -7.57 -2.83 8.28
N ALA A 13 -7.95 -3.48 7.20
CA ALA A 13 -7.17 -4.48 6.51
C ALA A 13 -7.27 -4.21 5.02
N VAL A 14 -6.77 -3.05 4.61
CA VAL A 14 -6.63 -2.72 3.19
C VAL A 14 -5.76 -3.80 2.57
N THR A 15 -6.30 -4.55 1.62
CA THR A 15 -5.54 -5.62 0.97
C THR A 15 -4.95 -5.06 -0.33
N LEU A 16 -3.70 -4.62 -0.27
CA LEU A 16 -2.94 -4.18 -1.44
C LEU A 16 -2.45 -5.37 -2.25
N HIS A 17 -2.57 -5.31 -3.57
CA HIS A 17 -1.92 -6.26 -4.46
C HIS A 17 -0.55 -5.72 -4.90
N PRO A 18 0.42 -6.59 -5.24
CA PRO A 18 1.60 -6.18 -5.97
C PRO A 18 1.18 -5.41 -7.24
N PRO A 19 1.83 -4.26 -7.54
CA PRO A 19 1.54 -3.51 -8.74
C PRO A 19 1.96 -4.27 -10.00
N PHE A 20 1.33 -3.92 -11.13
CA PHE A 20 1.65 -4.45 -12.45
C PHE A 20 2.33 -3.37 -13.30
N ASN A 21 3.07 -3.79 -14.34
CA ASN A 21 3.80 -2.91 -15.27
C ASN A 21 4.83 -2.01 -14.56
N THR A 22 5.53 -2.55 -13.55
CA THR A 22 6.53 -1.80 -12.77
C THR A 22 7.83 -1.62 -13.56
N HIS A 23 7.97 -0.48 -14.23
CA HIS A 23 9.21 -0.05 -14.89
C HIS A 23 9.72 1.26 -14.27
N VAL A 24 11.04 1.44 -14.17
CA VAL A 24 11.61 2.71 -13.68
C VAL A 24 11.17 3.89 -14.56
N GLY A 25 10.66 4.97 -13.94
CA GLY A 25 10.10 6.12 -14.66
C GLY A 25 8.74 5.87 -15.32
N GLY A 26 8.25 4.62 -15.32
CA GLY A 26 7.01 4.21 -15.95
C GLY A 26 5.79 4.38 -15.04
N ALA A 27 4.60 4.28 -15.64
CA ALA A 27 3.35 4.20 -14.91
C ALA A 27 3.07 2.75 -14.50
N ALA A 28 2.76 2.53 -13.23
CA ALA A 28 2.36 1.24 -12.68
C ALA A 28 0.91 1.30 -12.18
N ASP A 29 0.18 0.20 -12.33
CA ASP A 29 -1.18 0.05 -11.83
C ASP A 29 -1.13 -0.59 -10.44
N VAL A 30 -1.61 0.14 -9.43
CA VAL A 30 -1.75 -0.32 -8.05
C VAL A 30 -3.22 -0.61 -7.79
N THR A 31 -3.54 -1.78 -7.24
CA THR A 31 -4.92 -2.18 -6.93
C THR A 31 -5.05 -2.67 -5.50
N TRP A 32 -6.27 -2.60 -4.96
CA TRP A 32 -6.57 -3.08 -3.62
C TRP A 32 -8.02 -3.54 -3.48
N VAL A 33 -8.28 -4.30 -2.42
CA VAL A 33 -9.63 -4.66 -1.96
C VAL A 33 -9.90 -3.95 -0.64
N ASN A 34 -11.10 -3.38 -0.52
CA ASN A 34 -11.56 -2.71 0.69
C ASN A 34 -12.33 -3.66 1.59
N SER A 35 -12.17 -3.46 2.89
CA SER A 35 -13.01 -3.98 3.96
C SER A 35 -14.00 -2.90 4.42
N PRO A 36 -15.19 -3.26 4.93
CA PRO A 36 -16.10 -2.31 5.57
C PRO A 36 -15.50 -1.54 6.76
N ALA A 37 -14.39 -2.04 7.33
CA ALA A 37 -13.67 -1.40 8.43
C ALA A 37 -12.57 -0.43 7.98
N ASP A 38 -12.33 -0.29 6.67
CA ASP A 38 -11.27 0.57 6.17
C ASP A 38 -11.61 2.06 6.29
N PRO A 39 -10.62 2.92 6.58
CA PRO A 39 -10.85 4.35 6.65
C PRO A 39 -11.24 4.91 5.28
N PRO A 40 -11.92 6.07 5.24
CA PRO A 40 -12.37 6.69 3.98
C PRO A 40 -11.22 7.23 3.13
N SER A 41 -9.99 7.24 3.64
CA SER A 41 -8.76 7.58 2.91
C SER A 41 -7.53 7.05 3.66
N TRP A 42 -6.43 6.83 2.93
CA TRP A 42 -5.16 6.32 3.47
C TRP A 42 -3.98 6.78 2.62
N ASN A 43 -2.74 6.76 3.14
CA ASN A 43 -1.55 7.12 2.37
C ASN A 43 -0.95 5.90 1.67
N LEU A 44 -0.45 6.06 0.44
CA LEU A 44 0.29 5.02 -0.27
C LEU A 44 1.79 5.32 -0.32
N PHE A 45 2.59 4.40 0.22
CA PHE A 45 4.04 4.48 0.24
C PHE A 45 4.69 3.31 -0.50
N LEU A 46 5.82 3.58 -1.16
CA LEU A 46 6.72 2.57 -1.72
C LEU A 46 7.94 2.43 -0.82
N MET A 47 8.22 1.22 -0.37
CA MET A 47 9.40 0.90 0.45
C MET A 47 10.31 -0.07 -0.29
N ASN A 48 11.62 0.09 -0.12
CA ASN A 48 12.62 -0.89 -0.55
C ASN A 48 12.99 -1.76 0.65
N ILE A 49 12.88 -3.08 0.51
CA ILE A 49 13.09 -4.04 1.60
C ILE A 49 14.38 -4.84 1.46
N SER A 50 15.15 -4.66 0.37
CA SER A 50 16.43 -5.35 0.15
C SER A 50 17.59 -4.77 0.96
N THR A 51 17.47 -3.50 1.38
CA THR A 51 18.55 -2.77 2.04
C THR A 51 18.24 -2.53 3.51
N SER A 52 17.52 -1.45 3.83
CA SER A 52 17.28 -1.00 5.21
C SER A 52 15.84 -0.57 5.46
N PHE A 53 14.90 -1.07 4.66
CA PHE A 53 13.48 -0.70 4.76
C PHE A 53 13.29 0.80 4.56
N ASP A 54 13.70 1.31 3.40
CA ASP A 54 13.73 2.74 3.13
C ASP A 54 12.48 3.20 2.39
N LEU A 55 11.98 4.37 2.74
CA LEU A 55 10.98 5.07 1.93
C LEU A 55 11.58 5.50 0.59
N LYS A 56 10.95 5.08 -0.51
CA LYS A 56 11.36 5.40 -1.87
C LYS A 56 10.40 6.33 -2.59
N ALA A 57 9.11 6.26 -2.28
CA ALA A 57 8.12 7.19 -2.81
C ALA A 57 6.92 7.34 -1.85
N ASN A 58 6.36 8.54 -1.84
CA ASN A 58 5.04 8.83 -1.28
C ASN A 58 4.11 9.20 -2.45
N PHE A 59 3.09 8.40 -2.69
CA PHE A 59 2.11 8.64 -3.76
C PHE A 59 0.90 9.44 -3.29
N GLY A 60 0.87 9.84 -2.02
CA GLY A 60 -0.15 10.69 -1.43
C GLY A 60 -1.35 9.93 -0.88
N VAL A 61 -2.42 10.68 -0.63
CA VAL A 61 -3.67 10.19 -0.06
C VAL A 61 -4.52 9.54 -1.16
N ILE A 62 -4.97 8.33 -0.90
CA ILE A 62 -5.78 7.51 -1.80
C ILE A 62 -7.24 7.52 -1.34
N ASP A 63 -8.15 7.68 -2.30
CA ASP A 63 -9.56 7.34 -2.13
C ASP A 63 -9.75 5.82 -2.36
N PRO A 64 -10.08 5.05 -1.32
CA PRO A 64 -10.25 3.61 -1.42
C PRO A 64 -11.34 3.20 -2.41
N ARG A 65 -12.33 4.05 -2.69
CA ARG A 65 -13.49 3.71 -3.55
C ARG A 65 -13.10 3.37 -4.99
N ALA A 66 -12.00 3.92 -5.48
CA ALA A 66 -11.52 3.66 -6.84
C ALA A 66 -10.99 2.22 -7.02
N GLN A 67 -10.51 1.58 -5.95
CA GLN A 67 -9.87 0.25 -5.95
C GLN A 67 -8.65 0.11 -6.89
N THR A 68 -8.25 1.19 -7.55
CA THR A 68 -7.08 1.28 -8.41
C THR A 68 -6.54 2.70 -8.46
N VAL A 69 -5.23 2.84 -8.63
CA VAL A 69 -4.56 4.10 -8.95
C VAL A 69 -3.36 3.85 -9.86
N LYS A 70 -3.14 4.75 -10.81
CA LYS A 70 -1.89 4.78 -11.58
C LYS A 70 -0.86 5.64 -10.87
N VAL A 71 0.33 5.09 -10.63
CA VAL A 71 1.45 5.81 -10.01
C VAL A 71 2.65 5.83 -10.96
N THR A 72 3.45 6.89 -10.90
CA THR A 72 4.73 6.94 -11.62
C THR A 72 5.82 6.39 -10.71
N ILE A 73 6.49 5.32 -11.15
CA ILE A 73 7.62 4.74 -10.44
C ILE A 73 8.84 5.67 -10.60
N PRO A 74 9.54 6.05 -9.52
CA PRO A 74 10.71 6.91 -9.64
C PRO A 74 11.81 6.27 -10.50
N SER A 75 12.44 7.07 -11.38
CA SER A 75 13.43 6.58 -12.35
C SER A 75 14.79 6.21 -11.73
N TYR A 76 15.07 6.66 -10.51
CA TYR A 76 16.33 6.39 -9.80
C TYR A 76 16.33 5.06 -9.02
N LEU A 77 15.22 4.32 -9.03
CA LEU A 77 15.12 3.07 -8.28
C LEU A 77 15.99 2.00 -8.93
N ARG A 78 16.58 1.15 -8.09
CA ARG A 78 17.40 0.03 -8.55
C ARG A 78 16.48 -1.07 -9.07
N PRO A 79 16.64 -1.50 -10.33
CA PRO A 79 16.02 -2.73 -10.80
C PRO A 79 16.50 -3.92 -9.97
N SER A 80 15.67 -4.96 -9.89
CA SER A 80 15.97 -6.21 -9.16
C SER A 80 16.05 -6.13 -7.63
N ASP A 81 15.99 -4.94 -7.02
CA ASP A 81 15.68 -4.82 -5.59
C ASP A 81 14.23 -5.25 -5.32
N ASP A 82 13.97 -5.70 -4.09
CA ASP A 82 12.65 -6.04 -3.59
C ASP A 82 11.97 -4.80 -2.98
N TYR A 83 10.71 -4.63 -3.35
CA TYR A 83 9.85 -3.54 -2.90
C TYR A 83 8.52 -4.04 -2.34
N VAL A 84 7.89 -3.19 -1.55
CA VAL A 84 6.53 -3.37 -1.03
C VAL A 84 5.81 -2.04 -1.03
N LEU A 85 4.49 -2.08 -1.25
CA LEU A 85 3.61 -0.94 -1.02
C LEU A 85 2.99 -1.03 0.36
N TYR A 86 2.90 0.09 1.07
CA TYR A 86 2.13 0.21 2.30
C TYR A 86 0.98 1.18 2.15
N ALA A 87 -0.18 0.77 2.67
CA ALA A 87 -1.29 1.65 2.99
C ALA A 87 -1.18 2.02 4.47
N THR A 88 -1.15 3.31 4.80
CA THR A 88 -1.09 3.76 6.20
C THR A 88 -2.17 4.79 6.52
N ASN A 89 -2.44 5.00 7.80
CA ASN A 89 -3.43 5.98 8.24
C ASN A 89 -2.97 7.41 7.88
N VAL A 90 -3.88 8.23 7.36
CA VAL A 90 -3.61 9.64 6.99
C VAL A 90 -3.11 10.45 8.19
N SER A 91 -3.65 10.19 9.38
CA SER A 91 -3.35 10.91 10.62
C SER A 91 -2.21 10.30 11.43
N ASN A 92 -1.76 9.08 11.10
CA ASN A 92 -0.65 8.41 11.77
C ASN A 92 0.06 7.45 10.81
N TRP A 93 1.20 7.88 10.26
CA TRP A 93 1.89 7.12 9.21
C TRP A 93 2.54 5.83 9.73
N ASP A 94 2.75 5.72 11.05
CA ASP A 94 3.26 4.50 11.68
C ASP A 94 2.18 3.41 11.78
N GLN A 95 0.90 3.77 11.63
CA GLN A 95 -0.19 2.81 11.59
C GLN A 95 -0.36 2.25 10.17
N VAL A 96 0.24 1.10 9.93
CA VAL A 96 0.04 0.32 8.69
C VAL A 96 -1.35 -0.31 8.70
N LEU A 97 -2.12 -0.04 7.64
CA LEU A 97 -3.45 -0.60 7.39
C LEU A 97 -3.40 -1.80 6.45
N GLY A 98 -2.33 -1.91 5.66
CA GLY A 98 -2.18 -2.92 4.63
C GLY A 98 -0.83 -2.88 3.95
N SER A 99 -0.41 -4.01 3.38
CA SER A 99 0.80 -4.10 2.58
C SER A 99 0.59 -4.97 1.36
N SER A 100 1.29 -4.67 0.26
CA SER A 100 1.33 -5.57 -0.87
C SER A 100 2.16 -6.82 -0.58
N GLY A 101 2.07 -7.81 -1.47
CA GLY A 101 3.16 -8.78 -1.62
C GLY A 101 4.44 -8.10 -2.12
N ARG A 102 5.57 -8.80 -1.95
CA ARG A 102 6.87 -8.34 -2.48
C ARG A 102 6.85 -8.33 -4.00
N PHE A 103 7.52 -7.36 -4.62
CA PHE A 103 7.68 -7.26 -6.06
C PHE A 103 9.01 -6.59 -6.43
N THR A 104 9.44 -6.79 -7.68
CA THR A 104 10.60 -6.12 -8.25
C THR A 104 10.17 -5.06 -9.26
N ILE A 105 11.07 -4.12 -9.51
CA ILE A 105 10.90 -3.10 -10.55
C ILE A 105 11.81 -3.47 -11.73
N LEU A 106 11.23 -3.43 -12.92
CA LEU A 106 11.92 -3.68 -14.18
C LEU A 106 12.67 -2.42 -14.65
N PRO A 107 13.71 -2.59 -15.48
CA PRO A 107 14.36 -1.48 -16.18
C PRO A 107 13.41 -0.69 -17.08
#